data_AF-A0A3N5M6W3-F1
#
_entry.id   AF-A0A3N5M6W3-F1
#
_cell.length_a   1.000
_cell.length_b   1.000
_cell.length_c   1.000
_cell.angle_alpha   90.00
_cell.angle_beta   90.00
_cell.angle_gamma   90.00
#
_symmetry.space_group_name_H-M   'P 1'
#
loop_
_entity.id
_entity.type
_entity.pdbx_description
1 polymer ?
#
loop_
_entity_poly.entity_id
_entity_poly.type
_entity_poly.pdbx_seq_one_letter_code
_entity_poly.pdbx_strand_id
1 'polypeptide(L)'
;MLDDSTASRHVFQEDWPPDELEDLLARVVRPGRYVGGEFNLRRKPGVRPRIVLSYPDAYEVGISNPGLQILYELVNDRTPAAAERAYCPLPDMADLMRPRGV
;
A
#
# COMPACT_ATOMS: atom_id res chain seq x y z
N MET A 1 -38.24 2.62 9.39
CA MET A 1 -37.85 2.26 10.77
C MET A 1 -37.86 0.74 10.82
N LEU A 2 -36.76 0.02 10.62
CA LEU A 2 -35.34 0.34 10.66
C LEU A 2 -34.67 -0.30 9.43
N ASP A 3 -33.74 0.44 8.81
CA ASP A 3 -32.75 -0.11 7.89
C ASP A 3 -31.74 -0.96 8.67
N ASP A 4 -31.36 -2.11 8.13
CA ASP A 4 -30.30 -2.93 8.72
C ASP A 4 -29.57 -3.74 7.63
N SER A 5 -29.15 -3.06 6.55
CA SER A 5 -28.37 -3.70 5.46
C SER A 5 -27.18 -2.89 4.95
N THR A 6 -26.68 -1.91 5.69
CA THR A 6 -25.51 -1.12 5.23
C THR A 6 -24.53 -0.85 6.37
N ALA A 7 -23.94 -1.92 6.89
CA ALA A 7 -22.76 -1.83 7.76
C ALA A 7 -21.63 -2.76 7.30
N SER A 8 -21.39 -2.81 5.99
CA SER A 8 -20.08 -3.19 5.43
C SER A 8 -19.41 -1.92 4.92
N ARG A 9 -18.94 -1.06 5.84
CA ARG A 9 -18.12 0.09 5.46
C ARG A 9 -16.77 -0.42 4.98
N HIS A 10 -16.53 -0.33 3.68
CA HIS A 10 -15.31 -0.71 2.98
C HIS A 10 -14.22 0.36 3.20
N VAL A 11 -13.52 0.35 4.33
CA VAL A 11 -12.61 1.44 4.75
C VAL A 11 -11.25 1.50 4.01
N PHE A 12 -11.04 0.82 2.87
CA PHE A 12 -9.69 0.72 2.27
C PHE A 12 -9.61 0.91 0.75
N GLN A 13 -10.65 1.40 0.07
CA GLN A 13 -10.59 1.46 -1.40
C GLN A 13 -11.33 2.58 -2.12
N GLU A 14 -12.10 3.45 -1.46
CA GLU A 14 -12.88 4.45 -2.21
C GLU A 14 -12.03 5.65 -2.68
N ASP A 15 -10.96 6.01 -1.97
CA ASP A 15 -10.23 7.27 -2.20
C ASP A 15 -8.71 7.09 -2.44
N TRP A 16 -8.29 5.95 -3.01
CA TRP A 16 -6.88 5.71 -3.38
C TRP A 16 -6.71 5.62 -4.91
N PRO A 17 -5.71 6.31 -5.49
CA PRO A 17 -4.74 7.20 -4.85
C PRO A 17 -5.36 8.55 -4.41
N PRO A 18 -4.82 9.24 -3.40
CA PRO A 18 -5.24 10.59 -3.04
C PRO A 18 -5.03 11.56 -4.22
N ASP A 19 -5.84 12.62 -4.30
CA ASP A 19 -5.77 13.64 -5.36
C ASP A 19 -4.34 14.17 -5.57
N GLU A 20 -3.61 14.43 -4.46
CA GLU A 20 -2.22 14.91 -4.49
C GLU A 20 -1.26 13.93 -5.19
N LEU A 21 -1.54 12.64 -5.12
CA LEU A 21 -0.79 11.58 -5.76
C LEU A 21 -1.24 11.40 -7.22
N GLU A 22 -2.53 11.48 -7.50
CA GLU A 22 -3.10 11.34 -8.85
C GLU A 22 -2.49 12.33 -9.85
N ASP A 23 -2.34 13.59 -9.44
CA ASP A 23 -1.66 14.65 -10.22
C ASP A 23 -0.21 14.30 -10.60
N LEU A 24 0.46 13.48 -9.79
CA LEU A 24 1.85 13.06 -10.03
C LEU A 24 1.93 11.86 -10.98
N LEU A 25 0.92 10.99 -10.98
CA LEU A 25 0.94 9.75 -11.77
C LEU A 25 1.06 10.02 -13.27
N ALA A 26 0.47 11.11 -13.77
CA ALA A 26 0.58 11.50 -15.18
C ALA A 26 2.00 11.93 -15.60
N ARG A 27 2.92 12.12 -14.63
CA ARG A 27 4.24 12.74 -14.84
C ARG A 27 5.41 11.78 -14.59
N VAL A 28 5.13 10.53 -14.21
CA VAL A 28 6.15 9.54 -13.84
C VAL A 28 6.13 8.33 -14.74
N VAL A 29 7.25 7.62 -14.74
CA VAL A 29 7.40 6.34 -15.42
C VAL A 29 6.71 5.25 -14.59
N ARG A 30 5.93 4.39 -15.26
CA ARG A 30 5.21 3.26 -14.65
C ARG A 30 4.30 3.69 -13.49
N PRO A 31 3.31 4.56 -13.72
CA PRO A 31 2.40 5.04 -12.67
C PRO A 31 1.60 3.94 -11.97
N GLY A 32 1.35 2.82 -12.67
CA GLY A 32 0.68 1.64 -12.10
C GLY A 32 1.37 1.03 -10.88
N ARG A 33 2.61 1.42 -10.55
CA ARG A 33 3.31 0.99 -9.33
C ARG A 33 2.79 1.68 -8.07
N TYR A 34 2.10 2.81 -8.21
CA TYR A 34 1.65 3.65 -7.10
C TYR A 34 0.14 3.54 -6.84
N VAL A 35 -0.61 2.84 -7.70
CA VAL A 35 -2.08 2.70 -7.56
C VAL A 35 -2.51 1.54 -6.65
N GLY A 36 -1.56 0.78 -6.10
CA GLY A 36 -1.84 -0.37 -5.23
C GLY A 36 -2.37 -1.59 -5.99
N GLY A 37 -3.06 -2.49 -5.27
CA GLY A 37 -3.71 -3.67 -5.89
C GLY A 37 -2.77 -4.84 -6.22
N GLU A 38 -1.65 -4.96 -5.50
CA GLU A 38 -0.67 -6.04 -5.73
C GLU A 38 -1.31 -7.44 -5.64
N PHE A 39 -0.82 -8.36 -6.47
CA PHE A 39 -1.15 -9.77 -6.34
C PHE A 39 -0.76 -10.28 -4.94
N ASN A 40 -1.56 -11.18 -4.38
CA ASN A 40 -1.41 -11.71 -3.01
C ASN A 40 -1.60 -10.72 -1.84
N LEU A 41 -2.10 -9.51 -2.10
CA LEU A 41 -2.47 -8.58 -1.03
C LEU A 41 -3.45 -9.23 -0.02
N ARG A 42 -3.05 -9.28 1.24
CA ARG A 42 -3.88 -9.66 2.38
C ARG A 42 -4.66 -8.45 2.88
N ARG A 43 -5.99 -8.56 2.93
CA ARG A 43 -6.87 -7.53 3.48
C ARG A 43 -7.47 -8.00 4.80
N LYS A 44 -7.19 -7.26 5.86
CA LYS A 44 -7.75 -7.49 7.20
C LYS A 44 -8.30 -6.14 7.72
N PRO A 45 -9.57 -5.80 7.43
CA PRO A 45 -10.14 -4.54 7.89
C PRO A 45 -10.39 -4.56 9.40
N GLY A 46 -10.22 -3.42 10.07
CA GLY A 46 -10.58 -3.26 11.48
C GLY A 46 -9.65 -3.91 12.51
N VAL A 47 -8.54 -4.54 12.10
CA VAL A 47 -7.58 -5.15 13.04
C VAL A 47 -6.50 -4.18 13.51
N ARG A 48 -6.00 -4.44 14.73
CA ARG A 48 -4.81 -3.80 15.29
C ARG A 48 -3.90 -4.86 15.92
N PRO A 49 -2.57 -4.69 15.87
CA PRO A 49 -1.86 -3.55 15.28
C PRO A 49 -1.84 -3.57 13.75
N ARG A 50 -1.57 -2.39 13.14
CA ARG A 50 -1.26 -2.26 11.71
C ARG A 50 0.24 -2.03 11.58
N ILE A 51 0.87 -2.76 10.68
CA ILE A 51 2.32 -2.79 10.49
C ILE A 51 2.62 -2.44 9.04
N VAL A 52 3.67 -1.65 8.81
CA VAL A 52 4.22 -1.43 7.47
C VAL A 52 5.63 -2.00 7.45
N LEU A 53 5.86 -2.95 6.54
CA LEU A 53 7.18 -3.48 6.25
C LEU A 53 7.79 -2.64 5.12
N SER A 54 8.65 -1.70 5.50
CA SER A 54 9.32 -0.80 4.54
C SER A 54 10.65 -1.39 4.08
N TYR A 55 10.92 -1.31 2.78
CA TYR A 55 12.20 -1.70 2.18
C TYR A 55 12.81 -0.52 1.41
N PRO A 56 14.10 -0.18 1.64
CA PRO A 56 14.72 1.04 1.11
C PRO A 56 15.18 0.90 -0.34
N ASP A 57 14.41 0.20 -1.19
CA ASP A 57 14.71 0.01 -2.61
C ASP A 57 13.41 0.01 -3.42
N ALA A 58 13.54 0.18 -4.73
CA ALA A 58 12.43 0.15 -5.67
C ALA A 58 11.78 -1.24 -5.68
N TYR A 59 10.46 -1.29 -5.89
CA TYR A 59 9.67 -2.53 -5.86
C TYR A 59 10.26 -3.69 -6.68
N GLU A 60 10.76 -3.43 -7.89
CA GLU A 60 11.38 -4.46 -8.74
C GLU A 60 12.61 -5.10 -8.09
N VAL A 61 13.43 -4.30 -7.44
CA VAL A 61 14.62 -4.76 -6.73
C VAL A 61 14.23 -5.39 -5.39
N GLY A 62 13.25 -4.80 -4.70
CA GLY A 62 12.73 -5.28 -3.43
C GLY A 62 11.95 -6.59 -3.51
N ILE A 63 11.37 -6.95 -4.66
CA ILE A 63 10.79 -8.29 -4.88
C ILE A 63 11.88 -9.38 -4.77
N SER A 64 13.12 -9.08 -5.14
CA SER A 64 14.25 -10.00 -4.96
C SER A 64 14.68 -10.17 -3.50
N ASN A 65 13.95 -9.58 -2.55
CA ASN A 65 14.10 -9.83 -1.12
C ASN A 65 13.02 -10.82 -0.61
N PRO A 66 13.31 -12.13 -0.57
CA PRO A 66 12.36 -13.13 -0.08
C PRO A 66 12.06 -12.98 1.42
N GLY A 67 12.96 -12.38 2.20
CA GLY A 67 12.75 -12.14 3.63
C GLY A 67 11.54 -11.24 3.90
N LEU A 68 11.36 -10.19 3.09
CA LEU A 68 10.22 -9.28 3.20
C LEU A 68 8.89 -10.00 2.91
N GLN A 69 8.88 -10.89 1.91
CA GLN A 69 7.70 -11.70 1.57
C GLN A 69 7.35 -12.67 2.70
N ILE A 70 8.34 -13.38 3.24
CA ILE A 70 8.17 -14.31 4.36
C ILE A 70 7.61 -13.58 5.59
N LEU A 71 8.16 -12.40 5.93
CA LEU A 71 7.67 -11.61 7.06
C LEU A 71 6.22 -11.13 6.84
N TYR A 72 5.91 -10.69 5.62
CA TYR A 72 4.57 -10.28 5.25
C TYR A 72 3.54 -11.41 5.42
N GLU A 73 3.87 -12.60 4.94
CA GLU A 73 3.03 -13.80 5.09
C GLU A 73 2.88 -14.20 6.55
N LEU A 74 3.99 -14.30 7.29
CA LEU A 74 3.98 -14.69 8.70
C LEU A 74 3.12 -13.73 9.54
N VAL A 75 3.28 -12.42 9.36
CA VAL A 75 2.49 -11.44 10.12
C VAL A 75 1.01 -11.56 9.78
N ASN A 76 0.65 -11.59 8.49
CA ASN A 76 -0.75 -11.60 8.09
C ASN A 76 -1.45 -12.94 8.39
N ASP A 77 -0.76 -14.07 8.24
CA ASP A 77 -1.34 -15.41 8.33
C ASP A 77 -1.21 -16.03 9.73
N ARG A 78 -0.24 -15.60 10.56
CA ARG A 78 0.01 -16.18 11.89
C ARG A 78 -0.31 -15.25 13.07
N THR A 79 -0.68 -14.00 12.82
CA THR A 79 -0.98 -13.04 13.90
C THR A 79 -2.31 -12.31 13.67
N PRO A 80 -2.89 -11.66 14.71
CA PRO A 80 -4.04 -10.78 14.54
C PRO A 80 -3.73 -9.48 13.77
N ALA A 81 -2.46 -9.13 13.59
CA ALA A 81 -2.06 -7.88 12.94
C ALA A 81 -2.37 -7.86 11.43
N ALA A 82 -2.44 -6.67 10.86
CA ALA A 82 -2.40 -6.46 9.42
C ALA A 82 -1.05 -5.86 9.03
N ALA A 83 -0.35 -6.49 8.10
CA ALA A 83 0.86 -5.92 7.50
C ALA A 83 0.61 -5.49 6.06
N GLU A 84 1.21 -4.35 5.69
CA GLU A 84 1.36 -3.87 4.32
C GLU A 84 2.86 -3.72 3.99
N ARG A 85 3.20 -3.66 2.71
CA ARG A 85 4.58 -3.49 2.25
C ARG A 85 4.72 -2.11 1.59
N ALA A 86 5.84 -1.45 1.85
CA ALA A 86 6.17 -0.18 1.23
C ALA A 86 7.60 -0.22 0.68
N TYR A 87 7.80 0.38 -0.49
CA TYR A 87 9.07 0.39 -1.21
C TYR A 87 9.47 1.82 -1.52
N CYS A 88 10.75 2.05 -1.78
CA CYS A 88 11.23 3.36 -2.17
C CYS A 88 10.61 3.76 -3.52
N PRO A 89 10.05 4.97 -3.65
CA PRO A 89 9.63 5.48 -4.96
C PRO A 89 10.83 5.58 -5.90
N LEU A 90 10.57 5.46 -7.20
CA LEU A 90 11.61 5.73 -8.20
C LEU A 90 12.05 7.21 -8.13
N PRO A 91 13.27 7.55 -8.60
CA PRO A 91 13.79 8.91 -8.51
C PRO A 91 12.86 9.98 -9.11
N ASP A 92 12.22 9.70 -10.25
CA ASP A 92 11.28 10.59 -10.92
C ASP A 92 10.05 10.92 -10.05
N MET A 93 9.50 9.91 -9.38
CA MET A 93 8.42 10.09 -8.42
C MET A 93 8.90 10.79 -7.14
N ALA A 94 10.04 10.38 -6.59
CA ALA A 94 10.62 10.96 -5.40
C ALA A 94 10.91 12.47 -5.57
N ASP A 95 11.41 12.88 -6.73
CA ASP A 95 11.68 14.28 -7.06
C ASP A 95 10.41 15.12 -7.14
N LEU A 96 9.28 14.52 -7.53
CA LEU A 96 7.98 15.19 -7.53
C LEU A 96 7.34 15.25 -6.13
N MET A 97 7.57 14.23 -5.29
CA MET A 97 7.03 14.14 -3.93
C MET A 97 7.74 15.10 -2.96
N ARG A 98 9.08 15.16 -2.99
CA ARG A 98 9.92 15.98 -2.09
C ARG A 98 9.46 17.45 -1.92
N PRO A 99 9.24 18.25 -2.99
CA PRO A 99 8.83 19.64 -2.83
C PRO A 99 7.40 19.80 -2.29
N ARG A 100 6.59 18.73 -2.30
CA ARG A 100 5.21 18.71 -1.79
C ARG A 100 5.12 18.23 -0.34
N GLY A 101 6.24 17.77 0.25
CA GLY A 101 6.24 17.19 1.60
C GLY A 101 5.55 15.83 1.68
N VAL A 102 5.45 15.13 0.54
CA VAL A 102 4.90 13.78 0.40
C VAL A 102 6.03 12.76 0.42
#